data_AF-A0A235GC12-F1
#
_entry.id   AF-A0A235GC12-F1
#
_cell.length_a   1.000
_cell.length_b   1.000
_cell.length_c   1.000
_cell.angle_alpha   90.00
_cell.angle_beta   90.00
_cell.angle_gamma   90.00
#
_symmetry.space_group_name_H-M   'P 1'
#
loop_
_entity.id
_entity.type
_entity.pdbx_description
1 polymer ?
#
loop_
_entity_poly.entity_id
_entity_poly.type
_entity_poly.pdbx_seq_one_letter_code
_entity_poly.pdbx_strand_id
1 'polypeptide(L)'
;MFPNHDPIHSSMDTTRSSGSDVVTTARGILATGRGYNQRQAFDELMDVAKRQHVSVVSAARQLIDAVQGTSDYVPTEWVELVHRVHTAP
;
A
#
# COMPACT_ATOMS: atom_id res chain seq x y z
N MET A 1 46.09 16.20 9.53
CA MET A 1 45.53 15.52 8.34
C MET A 1 45.20 14.11 8.81
N PHE A 2 43.96 13.68 9.01
CA PHE A 2 42.69 13.92 8.32
C PHE A 2 41.55 14.00 9.34
N PRO A 3 40.41 14.67 9.05
CA PRO A 3 39.27 14.66 9.96
C PRO A 3 38.58 13.30 9.90
N ASN A 4 38.41 12.63 11.04
CA ASN A 4 37.45 11.54 11.15
C ASN A 4 36.05 12.17 11.11
N HIS A 5 35.49 12.21 9.91
CA HIS A 5 34.13 12.61 9.65
C HIS A 5 33.24 11.41 9.96
N ASP A 6 32.70 11.36 11.17
CA ASP A 6 31.42 10.71 11.38
C ASP A 6 30.34 11.55 10.71
N PRO A 7 29.49 10.91 9.89
CA PRO A 7 28.08 11.05 10.14
C PRO A 7 27.46 9.67 10.21
N ILE A 8 27.31 9.14 11.43
CA ILE A 8 26.26 8.15 11.73
C ILE A 8 24.92 8.90 11.64
N HIS A 9 24.48 9.20 10.42
CA HIS A 9 23.12 9.63 10.16
C HIS A 9 22.45 8.61 9.25
N SER A 10 21.33 8.09 9.74
CA SER A 10 20.23 7.52 8.96
C SER A 10 20.44 6.14 8.33
N SER A 11 20.47 5.10 9.17
CA SER A 11 20.02 3.76 8.78
C SER A 11 18.85 3.28 9.65
N MET A 12 17.85 4.15 9.82
CA MET A 12 16.59 3.79 10.48
C MET A 12 15.34 4.43 9.85
N ASP A 13 15.48 5.11 8.71
CA ASP A 13 14.35 5.75 8.01
C ASP A 13 13.88 4.98 6.77
N THR A 14 14.62 3.98 6.30
CA THR A 14 14.26 3.28 5.05
C THR A 14 13.08 2.31 5.22
N THR A 15 12.91 1.73 6.42
CA THR A 15 11.78 0.83 6.73
C THR A 15 10.48 1.58 6.97
N ARG A 16 10.54 2.80 7.52
CA ARG A 16 9.34 3.61 7.77
C ARG A 16 8.80 4.25 6.50
N SER A 17 9.70 4.75 5.65
CA SER A 17 9.34 5.30 4.34
C SER A 17 8.65 4.25 3.48
N SER A 18 9.20 3.03 3.38
CA SER A 18 8.59 1.95 2.58
C SER A 18 7.16 1.57 2.99
N GLY A 19 6.83 1.56 4.29
CA GLY A 19 5.46 1.26 4.74
C GLY A 19 4.47 2.39 4.45
N SER A 20 4.89 3.64 4.58
CA SER A 20 4.07 4.82 4.29
C SER A 20 3.84 4.97 2.78
N ASP A 21 4.86 4.68 1.97
CA ASP A 21 4.77 4.68 0.51
C ASP A 21 3.77 3.63 0.02
N VAL A 22 3.86 2.39 0.56
CA VAL A 22 2.93 1.29 0.23
C VAL A 22 1.47 1.66 0.52
N VAL A 23 1.19 2.24 1.69
CA VAL A 23 -0.18 2.68 2.04
C VAL A 23 -0.63 3.82 1.13
N THR A 24 0.26 4.74 0.78
CA THR A 24 -0.06 5.86 -0.13
C THR A 24 -0.39 5.36 -1.53
N THR A 25 0.39 4.43 -2.07
CA THR A 25 0.12 3.79 -3.37
C THR A 25 -1.22 3.05 -3.36
N ALA A 26 -1.45 2.22 -2.34
CA ALA A 26 -2.70 1.47 -2.20
C ALA A 26 -3.93 2.40 -2.13
N ARG A 27 -3.83 3.54 -1.43
CA ARG A 27 -4.89 4.55 -1.41
C ARG A 27 -5.12 5.19 -2.78
N GLY A 28 -4.06 5.43 -3.55
CA GLY A 28 -4.15 5.93 -4.93
C GLY A 28 -4.91 4.96 -5.84
N ILE A 29 -4.63 3.66 -5.73
CA ILE A 29 -5.34 2.59 -6.46
C ILE A 29 -6.84 2.62 -6.12
N LEU A 30 -7.18 2.67 -4.83
CA LEU A 30 -8.57 2.74 -4.37
C LEU A 30 -9.27 4.02 -4.84
N ALA A 31 -8.57 5.16 -4.82
CA ALA A 31 -9.09 6.43 -5.31
C ALA A 31 -9.39 6.36 -6.81
N THR A 32 -8.48 5.84 -7.62
CA THR A 32 -8.67 5.70 -9.08
C THR A 32 -9.76 4.69 -9.41
N GLY A 33 -9.80 3.54 -8.74
CA GLY A 33 -10.74 2.48 -9.08
C GLY A 33 -12.16 2.69 -8.52
N ARG A 34 -12.31 3.29 -7.34
CA ARG A 34 -13.64 3.49 -6.71
C ARG A 34 -14.08 4.96 -6.62
N GLY A 35 -13.23 5.91 -7.00
CA GLY A 35 -13.51 7.34 -6.83
C GLY A 35 -13.42 7.80 -5.37
N TYR A 36 -12.74 7.03 -4.53
CA TYR A 36 -12.63 7.34 -3.11
C TYR A 36 -11.71 8.51 -2.84
N ASN A 37 -12.06 9.31 -1.85
CA ASN A 37 -11.11 10.27 -1.29
C ASN A 37 -10.08 9.55 -0.40
N GLN A 38 -9.01 10.27 -0.09
CA GLN A 38 -7.88 9.77 0.69
C GLN A 38 -8.29 9.14 2.05
N ARG A 39 -9.33 9.65 2.69
CA ARG A 39 -9.82 9.12 3.98
C ARG A 39 -10.63 7.84 3.78
N GLN A 40 -11.56 7.84 2.83
CA GLN A 40 -12.36 6.65 2.47
C GLN A 40 -11.47 5.48 2.03
N ALA A 41 -10.43 5.74 1.23
CA ALA A 41 -9.48 4.73 0.81
C ALA A 41 -8.70 4.12 1.99
N PHE A 42 -8.34 4.94 2.98
CA PHE A 42 -7.67 4.44 4.17
C PHE A 42 -8.61 3.64 5.08
N ASP A 43 -9.86 4.08 5.22
CA ASP A 43 -10.89 3.38 5.99
C ASP A 43 -11.17 1.98 5.41
N GLU A 44 -11.20 1.82 4.08
CA GLU A 44 -11.35 0.50 3.45
C GLU A 44 -10.12 -0.41 3.67
N LEU A 45 -8.90 0.14 3.59
CA LEU A 45 -7.69 -0.61 3.94
C LEU A 45 -7.72 -1.08 5.40
N MET A 46 -8.22 -0.24 6.31
CA MET A 46 -8.40 -0.62 7.71
C MET A 46 -9.47 -1.69 7.89
N ASP A 47 -10.59 -1.62 7.16
CA ASP A 47 -11.66 -2.62 7.24
C ASP A 47 -11.17 -4.00 6.78
N VAL A 48 -10.46 -4.05 5.64
CA VAL A 48 -9.88 -5.30 5.12
C VAL A 48 -8.79 -5.84 6.06
N ALA A 49 -7.92 -4.97 6.57
CA ALA A 49 -6.90 -5.35 7.55
C ALA A 49 -7.52 -5.98 8.81
N LYS A 50 -8.64 -5.42 9.32
CA LYS A 50 -9.37 -5.97 10.46
C LYS A 50 -10.00 -7.32 10.16
N ARG A 51 -10.69 -7.47 9.02
CA ARG A 51 -11.33 -8.73 8.62
C ARG A 51 -10.33 -9.87 8.42
N GLN A 52 -9.13 -9.55 7.96
CA GLN A 52 -8.07 -10.52 7.69
C GLN A 52 -7.10 -10.70 8.87
N HIS A 53 -7.27 -9.94 9.95
CA HIS A 53 -6.37 -9.92 11.11
C HIS A 53 -4.90 -9.60 10.74
N VAL A 54 -4.70 -8.71 9.77
CA VAL A 54 -3.37 -8.27 9.32
C VAL A 54 -3.14 -6.79 9.59
N SER A 55 -1.92 -6.31 9.41
CA SER A 55 -1.61 -4.88 9.50
C SER A 55 -2.14 -4.13 8.28
N VAL A 56 -2.43 -2.83 8.42
CA VAL A 56 -2.85 -1.96 7.29
C VAL A 56 -1.80 -1.95 6.17
N VAL A 57 -0.52 -1.97 6.52
CA VAL A 57 0.58 -2.05 5.54
C VAL A 57 0.56 -3.39 4.80
N SER A 58 0.28 -4.49 5.48
CA SER A 58 0.13 -5.82 4.87
C SER A 58 -1.07 -5.88 3.93
N ALA A 59 -2.20 -5.28 4.31
CA ALA A 59 -3.38 -5.18 3.46
C ALA A 59 -3.11 -4.30 2.22
N ALA A 60 -2.47 -3.15 2.40
CA ALA A 60 -2.05 -2.28 1.31
C ALA A 60 -1.11 -2.99 0.33
N ARG A 61 -0.17 -3.80 0.84
CA ARG A 61 0.72 -4.59 -0.01
C ARG A 61 -0.02 -5.68 -0.78
N GLN A 62 -0.94 -6.40 -0.14
CA GLN A 62 -1.80 -7.36 -0.83
C GLN A 62 -2.62 -6.71 -1.96
N LEU A 63 -3.12 -5.48 -1.77
CA LEU A 63 -3.81 -4.75 -2.83
C LEU A 63 -2.89 -4.47 -4.02
N ILE A 64 -1.67 -3.99 -3.74
CA ILE A 64 -0.69 -3.69 -4.78
C ILE A 64 -0.31 -4.97 -5.53
N ASP A 65 -0.04 -6.05 -4.81
CA ASP A 65 0.32 -7.34 -5.40
C ASP A 65 -0.85 -7.91 -6.25
N ALA A 66 -2.10 -7.74 -5.80
CA ALA A 66 -3.29 -8.12 -6.56
C ALA A 66 -3.44 -7.31 -7.87
N VAL A 67 -3.20 -6.00 -7.84
CA VAL A 67 -3.20 -5.15 -9.05
C VAL A 67 -2.00 -5.44 -9.94
N GLN A 68 -0.87 -5.87 -9.40
CA GLN A 68 0.28 -6.29 -10.20
C GLN A 68 0.14 -7.70 -10.76
N GLY A 69 -0.89 -8.46 -10.34
CA GLY A 69 -1.07 -9.86 -10.72
C GLY A 69 -0.02 -10.79 -10.11
N THR A 70 0.64 -10.38 -9.02
CA THR A 70 1.69 -11.13 -8.32
C THR A 70 1.18 -11.90 -7.10
N SER A 71 -0.10 -11.70 -6.72
CA SER A 71 -0.78 -12.44 -5.65
C SER A 71 -1.88 -13.34 -6.20
N ASP A 72 -1.84 -14.63 -5.85
CA ASP A 72 -2.92 -15.59 -6.12
C ASP A 72 -4.16 -15.36 -5.22
N TYR A 73 -4.01 -14.55 -4.18
CA TYR A 73 -5.09 -14.21 -3.25
C TYR A 73 -5.50 -12.75 -3.43
N VAL A 74 -6.70 -12.56 -3.99
CA VAL A 74 -7.37 -11.27 -4.08
C VAL A 74 -8.64 -11.33 -3.22
N PRO A 75 -8.78 -10.45 -2.21
CA PRO A 75 -10.02 -10.36 -1.45
C PRO A 75 -11.20 -10.08 -2.38
N THR A 76 -12.35 -10.72 -2.16
CA THR A 76 -13.55 -10.53 -3.02
C THR A 76 -13.92 -9.07 -3.21
N GLU A 77 -13.76 -8.25 -2.16
CA GLU A 77 -14.00 -6.81 -2.19
C GLU A 77 -13.11 -6.07 -3.21
N TRP A 78 -11.94 -6.60 -3.54
CA TRP A 78 -11.00 -6.00 -4.48
C TRP A 78 -11.01 -6.63 -5.87
N VAL A 79 -11.78 -7.70 -6.11
CA VAL A 79 -11.84 -8.35 -7.43
C VAL A 79 -12.35 -7.38 -8.49
N GLU A 80 -13.47 -6.70 -8.25
CA GLU A 80 -14.01 -5.70 -9.18
C GLU A 80 -13.09 -4.48 -9.33
N LEU A 81 -12.39 -4.11 -8.25
CA LEU A 81 -11.44 -3.01 -8.25
C LEU A 81 -10.24 -3.33 -9.16
N VAL A 82 -9.62 -4.49 -8.97
CA VAL A 82 -8.46 -4.95 -9.74
C VAL A 82 -8.84 -5.03 -11.22
N HIS A 83 -9.99 -5.63 -11.53
CA HIS A 83 -10.49 -5.70 -12.90
C HIS A 83 -10.68 -4.30 -13.50
N ARG A 84 -11.29 -3.36 -12.75
CA ARG A 84 -11.47 -1.98 -13.21
C ARG A 84 -10.13 -1.26 -13.45
N VAL A 85 -9.16 -1.43 -12.56
CA VAL A 85 -7.82 -0.81 -12.68
C VAL A 85 -7.07 -1.36 -13.90
N HIS A 86 -7.18 -2.65 -14.20
CA HIS A 86 -6.60 -3.25 -15.42
C HIS A 86 -7.31 -2.83 -16.70
N THR A 87 -8.61 -2.54 -16.64
CA THR A 87 -9.41 -2.12 -17.80
C THR A 87 -9.40 -0.61 -18.04
N ALA A 88 -8.84 0.18 -17.13
CA ALA A 88 -8.71 1.62 -17.29
C ALA A 88 -7.62 1.90 -18.36
N PRO A 89 -7.93 2.68 -19.42
CA PRO A 89 -7.03 2.95 -20.54
C PRO A 89 -5.84 3.84 -20.17
#